data_AF-A0A6L6HU92-F1
#
_entry.id   AF-A0A6L6HU92-F1
#
_cell.length_a   1.000
_cell.length_b   1.000
_cell.length_c   1.000
_cell.angle_alpha   90.00
_cell.angle_beta   90.00
_cell.angle_gamma   90.00
#
_symmetry.space_group_name_H-M   'P 1'
#
loop_
_entity.id
_entity.type
_entity.pdbx_description
1 polymer ?
#
loop_
_entity_poly.entity_id
_entity_poly.type
_entity_poly.pdbx_seq_one_letter_code
_entity_poly.pdbx_strand_id
1 'polypeptide(L)'
;MLHRNLLRQIHVGGVEEGTPPHQVIARLTVTPGGEITDIRLERASAYPQVNQAVLRVIRNAQKQPPFTPDMPDRPLEFRLPVNIKP
;
A
#
# COMPACT_ATOMS: atom_id res chain seq x y z
N MET A 1 12.49 -12.47 -28.14
CA MET A 1 13.11 -12.12 -26.84
C MET A 1 13.30 -10.61 -26.79
N LEU A 2 12.66 -9.91 -25.85
CA LEU A 2 13.23 -8.72 -25.19
C LEU A 2 12.31 -8.32 -24.02
N HIS A 3 12.81 -8.51 -22.80
CA HIS A 3 12.15 -8.16 -21.56
C HIS A 3 12.15 -6.63 -21.39
N ARG A 4 10.97 -6.00 -21.31
CA ARG A 4 10.84 -4.59 -20.95
C ARG A 4 10.45 -4.47 -19.48
N ASN A 5 11.49 -4.30 -18.66
CA ASN A 5 11.41 -3.75 -17.31
C ASN A 5 10.69 -2.40 -17.34
N LEU A 6 9.57 -2.28 -16.63
CA LEU A 6 8.94 -1.01 -16.31
C LEU A 6 8.76 -0.94 -14.79
N LEU A 7 9.82 -0.47 -14.12
CA LEU A 7 9.75 0.08 -12.78
C LEU A 7 8.82 1.30 -12.82
N ARG A 8 7.53 1.10 -12.55
CA ARG A 8 6.56 2.19 -12.40
C ARG A 8 6.91 2.98 -11.14
N GLN A 9 7.69 4.03 -11.35
CA GLN A 9 7.63 5.34 -10.72
C GLN A 9 6.57 5.45 -9.62
N ILE A 10 7.03 5.49 -8.37
CA ILE A 10 6.23 5.85 -7.20
C ILE A 10 5.83 7.32 -7.39
N HIS A 11 4.61 7.57 -7.87
CA HIS A 11 4.01 8.90 -7.81
C HIS A 11 3.66 9.18 -6.34
N VAL A 12 4.44 10.03 -5.69
CA VAL A 12 4.06 10.62 -4.40
C VAL A 12 3.05 11.70 -4.75
N GLY A 13 1.76 11.38 -4.65
CA GLY A 13 0.66 12.34 -4.83
C GLY A 13 0.82 13.49 -3.83
N GLY A 14 0.64 14.71 -4.34
CA GLY A 14 0.74 15.95 -3.57
C GLY A 14 -0.19 15.97 -2.37
N VAL A 15 0.24 16.66 -1.31
CA VAL A 15 -0.51 16.83 -0.07
C VAL A 15 -1.76 17.66 -0.37
N GLU A 16 -2.94 17.04 -0.38
CA GLU A 16 -4.21 17.78 -0.47
C GLU A 16 -4.44 18.59 0.81
N GLU A 17 -4.80 19.87 0.62
CA GLU A 17 -5.07 20.86 1.66
C GLU A 17 -6.22 20.36 2.56
N GLY A 18 -5.92 20.12 3.85
CA GLY A 18 -6.84 19.50 4.82
C GLY A 18 -6.37 18.14 5.37
N THR A 19 -5.23 17.63 4.93
CA THR A 19 -4.67 16.35 5.41
C THR A 19 -4.06 16.48 6.80
N PRO A 20 -4.49 15.69 7.81
CA PRO A 20 -3.81 15.65 9.09
C PRO A 20 -2.37 15.15 8.88
N PRO A 21 -1.34 15.85 9.40
CA PRO A 21 0.07 15.55 9.13
C PRO A 21 0.51 14.17 9.66
N HIS A 22 -0.34 13.53 10.45
CA HIS A 22 -0.10 12.29 11.16
C HIS A 22 -0.80 11.05 10.54
N GLN A 23 -1.34 11.15 9.31
CA GLN A 23 -2.01 10.02 8.67
C GLN A 23 -1.37 9.66 7.32
N VAL A 24 -1.20 8.36 7.09
CA VAL A 24 -0.81 7.77 5.79
C VAL A 24 -1.94 6.85 5.34
N ILE A 25 -2.33 6.90 4.07
CA ILE A 25 -3.26 5.92 3.49
C ILE A 25 -2.50 5.12 2.44
N ALA A 26 -2.32 3.83 2.70
CA ALA A 26 -1.72 2.90 1.75
C ALA A 26 -2.82 2.12 1.04
N ARG A 27 -2.75 2.08 -0.29
CA ARG A 27 -3.56 1.22 -1.15
C ARG A 27 -2.75 -0.01 -1.50
N LEU A 28 -3.34 -1.18 -1.35
CA LEU A 28 -2.69 -2.45 -1.64
C LEU A 28 -3.65 -3.44 -2.29
N THR A 29 -3.12 -4.24 -3.21
CA THR A 29 -3.87 -5.31 -3.89
C THR A 29 -3.40 -6.66 -3.34
N VAL A 30 -4.34 -7.46 -2.84
CA VAL A 30 -4.08 -8.82 -2.33
C VAL A 30 -4.76 -9.85 -3.23
N THR A 31 -4.02 -10.88 -3.63
CA THR A 31 -4.56 -12.02 -4.39
C THR A 31 -5.29 -13.00 -3.46
N PRO A 32 -6.14 -13.89 -4.00
CA PRO A 32 -6.76 -14.95 -3.19
C PRO A 32 -5.78 -15.83 -2.42
N GLY A 33 -4.55 -15.99 -2.93
CA GLY A 33 -3.47 -16.71 -2.25
C GLY A 33 -2.80 -15.94 -1.10
N GLY A 34 -3.23 -14.70 -0.82
CA GLY A 34 -2.68 -13.86 0.24
C GLY A 34 -1.46 -13.04 -0.17
N GLU A 35 -1.11 -12.99 -1.47
CA GLU A 35 0.05 -12.26 -1.95
C GLU A 35 -0.28 -10.79 -2.21
N ILE A 36 0.59 -9.88 -1.76
CA ILE A 36 0.46 -8.45 -2.05
C ILE A 36 1.19 -8.14 -3.36
N THR A 37 0.47 -7.65 -4.37
CA THR A 37 1.01 -7.46 -5.74
C THR A 37 1.21 -6.00 -6.15
N ASP A 38 0.50 -5.06 -5.52
CA ASP A 38 0.69 -3.63 -5.71
C ASP A 38 0.61 -2.93 -4.34
N ILE A 39 1.49 -1.96 -4.11
CA ILE A 39 1.52 -1.13 -2.90
C ILE A 39 1.80 0.30 -3.31
N ARG A 40 0.90 1.21 -2.97
CA ARG A 40 1.05 2.64 -3.24
C ARG A 40 0.55 3.47 -2.08
N LEU A 41 1.15 4.64 -1.88
CA LEU A 41 0.59 5.63 -0.98
C LEU A 41 -0.47 6.40 -1.76
N GLU A 42 -1.74 6.16 -1.40
CA GLU A 42 -2.85 6.97 -1.87
C GLU A 42 -2.79 8.36 -1.23
N ARG A 43 -2.35 8.41 0.04
CA ARG A 43 -2.08 9.66 0.76
C ARG A 43 -0.79 9.52 1.57
N ALA A 44 0.14 10.43 1.34
CA ALA A 44 1.38 10.53 2.11
C ALA A 44 1.20 11.47 3.31
N SER A 45 1.91 11.19 4.40
CA SER A 45 2.06 12.14 5.51
C SER A 45 3.08 13.23 5.14
N ALA A 46 3.12 14.28 5.96
CA ALA A 46 4.14 15.34 5.88
C ALA A 46 5.55 14.85 6.23
N TYR A 47 5.72 13.64 6.76
CA TYR A 47 7.00 13.09 7.22
C TYR A 47 7.49 11.95 6.29
N PRO A 48 8.48 12.20 5.42
CA PRO A 48 8.98 11.19 4.48
C PRO A 48 9.44 9.89 5.15
N GLN A 49 10.08 9.98 6.32
CA GLN A 49 10.51 8.81 7.09
C GLN A 49 9.34 7.91 7.51
N VAL A 50 8.17 8.48 7.81
CA VAL A 50 7.01 7.70 8.19
C VAL A 50 6.39 7.02 6.97
N ASN A 51 6.31 7.74 5.85
CA ASN A 51 5.88 7.18 4.57
C ASN A 51 6.73 5.95 4.19
N GLN A 52 8.05 6.05 4.35
CA GLN A 52 8.98 4.94 4.11
C GLN A 52 8.80 3.79 5.11
N ALA A 53 8.60 4.11 6.39
CA ALA A 53 8.36 3.10 7.43
C ALA A 53 7.08 2.29 7.14
N VAL A 54 5.99 2.97 6.76
CA VAL A 54 4.72 2.32 6.37
C VAL A 54 4.92 1.37 5.19
N LEU A 55 5.57 1.85 4.12
CA LEU A 55 5.87 1.01 2.96
C LEU A 55 6.73 -0.20 3.33
N ARG A 56 7.71 -0.03 4.22
CA ARG A 56 8.56 -1.13 4.70
C ARG A 56 7.76 -2.15 5.50
N VAL A 57 6.88 -1.71 6.39
CA VAL A 57 6.03 -2.61 7.19
C VAL A 57 5.13 -3.46 6.29
N ILE A 58 4.43 -2.83 5.34
CA ILE A 58 3.54 -3.54 4.40
C ILE A 58 4.36 -4.51 3.53
N ARG A 59 5.52 -4.08 3.03
CA ARG A 59 6.41 -4.94 2.24
C ARG A 59 7.00 -6.09 3.04
N ASN A 60 7.20 -5.94 4.34
CA ASN A 60 7.70 -7.04 5.18
C ASN A 60 6.59 -8.03 5.55
N ALA A 61 5.34 -7.57 5.55
CA ALA A 61 4.21 -8.45 5.81
C ALA A 61 4.03 -9.51 4.71
N GLN A 62 4.53 -9.27 3.47
CA GLN A 62 4.64 -10.11 2.24
C GLN A 62 3.49 -11.07 1.90
N LYS A 63 3.03 -11.87 2.86
CA LYS A 63 2.00 -12.88 2.73
C LYS A 63 0.96 -12.72 3.85
N GLN A 64 -0.24 -12.32 3.45
CA GLN A 64 -1.43 -12.40 4.30
C GLN A 64 -1.96 -13.83 4.30
N PRO A 65 -2.83 -14.18 5.27
CA PRO A 65 -3.63 -15.39 5.15
C PRO A 65 -4.35 -15.44 3.80
N PRO A 66 -4.50 -16.64 3.21
CA PRO A 66 -5.30 -16.79 2.00
C PRO A 66 -6.75 -16.39 2.27
N PHE A 67 -7.46 -16.02 1.22
CA PHE A 67 -8.87 -15.70 1.31
C PHE A 67 -9.68 -16.93 1.75
N THR A 68 -10.72 -16.69 2.55
CA THR A 68 -11.63 -17.75 2.98
C THR A 68 -12.60 -18.13 1.86
N PRO A 69 -13.24 -19.31 1.90
CA PRO A 69 -14.11 -19.77 0.82
C PRO A 69 -15.32 -18.87 0.51
N ASP A 70 -15.73 -18.03 1.46
CA ASP A 70 -16.79 -17.03 1.32
C ASP A 70 -16.35 -15.73 0.65
N MET A 71 -15.05 -15.53 0.43
CA MET A 71 -14.51 -14.37 -0.27
C MET A 71 -14.47 -14.56 -1.79
N PRO A 72 -14.44 -13.48 -2.58
CA PRO A 72 -14.31 -13.56 -4.03
C PRO A 72 -12.99 -14.21 -4.48
N ASP A 73 -13.05 -15.09 -5.48
CA ASP A 73 -11.88 -15.67 -6.14
C ASP A 73 -11.26 -14.69 -7.17
N ARG A 74 -10.96 -13.48 -6.71
CA ARG A 74 -10.30 -12.44 -7.48
C ARG A 74 -9.50 -11.52 -6.56
N PRO A 75 -8.46 -10.82 -7.07
CA PRO A 75 -7.74 -9.86 -6.26
C PRO A 75 -8.66 -8.79 -5.67
N LEU A 76 -8.42 -8.47 -4.40
CA LEU A 76 -9.14 -7.42 -3.68
C LEU A 76 -8.20 -6.25 -3.40
N GLU A 77 -8.79 -5.07 -3.36
CA GLU A 77 -8.10 -3.85 -3.02
C GLU A 77 -8.46 -3.40 -1.61
N PHE A 78 -7.42 -3.10 -0.83
CA PHE A 78 -7.54 -2.63 0.53
C PHE A 78 -6.95 -1.24 0.66
N ARG A 79 -7.61 -0.40 1.46
CA ARG A 79 -7.12 0.91 1.88
C ARG A 79 -6.80 0.82 3.36
N LEU A 80 -5.52 0.91 3.69
CA LEU A 80 -5.01 0.82 5.05
C LEU A 80 -4.70 2.23 5.59
N PRO A 81 -5.54 2.81 6.46
CA PRO A 81 -5.19 4.02 7.17
C PRO A 81 -4.19 3.70 8.28
N VAL A 82 -3.02 4.32 8.23
CA VAL A 82 -2.01 4.27 9.28
C VAL A 82 -2.03 5.59 10.03
N ASN A 83 -2.47 5.54 11.29
CA ASN A 83 -2.50 6.69 12.17
C ASN A 83 -1.23 6.73 13.03
N ILE A 84 -0.49 7.83 12.93
CA ILE A 84 0.73 8.08 13.69
C ILE A 84 0.29 8.77 14.99
N LYS A 85 0.51 8.11 16.12
CA LYS A 85 0.35 8.74 17.44
C LYS A 85 1.71 9.32 17.88
N PRO A 86 1.73 10.51 18.49
CA PRO A 86 2.93 11.06 19.12
C PRO A 86 3.40 10.18 20.27
#